data_AF-A0A0G0C5X2-F1
#
_entry.id   AF-A0A0G0C5X2-F1
#
_cell.length_a   1.000
_cell.length_b   1.000
_cell.length_c   1.000
_cell.angle_alpha   90.00
_cell.angle_beta   90.00
_cell.angle_gamma   90.00
#
_symmetry.space_group_name_H-M   'P 1'
#
loop_
_entity.id
_entity.type
_entity.pdbx_description
1 polymer ?
#
loop_
_entity_poly.entity_id
_entity_poly.type
_entity_poly.pdbx_seq_one_letter_code
_entity_poly.pdbx_strand_id
1 'polypeptide(L)'
;MIQFDSKKVKKGDTFVAIKGLTVNGNDFIKDAIKNGAVKVYKDSTYEELGRLVKDYYKDPSSKLKIIGVTGTKGKTTTCHMIYHILKNLGKKVGLISTITTNGFHTTTPDVISLNQELLKMVKKGYEYAVLEVSSHGIVQGRIAGIKFDISVLTNIAPEHLDYHKTFEEYKRVKMMFVNSARYRVFSPRESKLNIIQGEFNNINAETAVEVAQELGISKEKALKTLKTFKLPSGRLEEIPTGKDFRVFVDFAHTPDSLEAVLKYLRTITTGRLISVFGCAGERDPRKRSKMGKISTKIAQFSIFTAEDPRTESVFDILKKMRSKAIKNKFICIPERGEAIAHALSIAKKGDIVGIFGKGHEKSMCYLNYEHPWNDQEFIKNLLSGYKNLSGIILAAGKGTRMKSNLPKVIHIICGRSMISYSLESLRNAGVINLLPVVGYKRHLVLRKISRNIDYAVQKKTSGTGDAVRIALRKISPDYKNILIINGDDSAFYGPNTIKNVIKTHIDNKSAITFVSLIQDNPTGLGRVLRDSKNQFMAIVEEKDASSDERKIKEVNDGLYIFNQTWLRKNISKLIKSAISKEYYLTDLLKIAVKQKQKVSIYKLPDSSEWQGINTPEQLLEAEQKMIKRLNEKI
;
A
#
# COMPACT_ATOMS: atom_id res chain seq x y z
N MET A 1 -31.80 3.37 -16.56
CA MET A 1 -31.29 3.38 -15.17
C MET A 1 -31.30 4.81 -14.65
N ILE A 2 -31.25 5.05 -13.33
CA ILE A 2 -31.03 6.40 -12.78
C ILE A 2 -29.53 6.64 -12.63
N GLN A 3 -29.04 7.81 -13.02
CA GLN A 3 -27.65 8.26 -12.84
C GLN A 3 -27.60 9.69 -12.28
N PHE A 4 -26.61 9.97 -11.43
CA PHE A 4 -26.31 11.33 -10.95
C PHE A 4 -24.86 11.76 -11.31
N ASP A 5 -24.18 10.96 -12.14
CA ASP A 5 -22.89 11.24 -12.75
C ASP A 5 -23.05 11.20 -14.27
N SER A 6 -22.90 12.34 -14.94
CA SER A 6 -23.13 12.47 -16.39
C SER A 6 -22.22 11.55 -17.20
N LYS A 7 -21.04 11.20 -16.69
CA LYS A 7 -20.08 10.32 -17.36
C LYS A 7 -20.54 8.85 -17.36
N LYS A 8 -21.44 8.47 -16.44
CA LYS A 8 -21.99 7.11 -16.33
C LYS A 8 -23.31 6.94 -17.08
N VAL A 9 -23.89 8.03 -17.59
CA VAL A 9 -25.13 8.01 -18.37
C VAL A 9 -24.93 7.18 -19.64
N LYS A 10 -25.90 6.32 -19.93
CA LYS A 10 -26.03 5.59 -21.18
C LYS A 10 -27.39 5.89 -21.83
N LYS A 11 -27.51 5.52 -23.11
CA LYS A 11 -28.77 5.63 -23.86
C LYS A 11 -29.93 4.97 -23.09
N GLY A 12 -30.99 5.75 -22.81
CA GLY A 12 -32.17 5.29 -22.08
C GLY A 12 -32.13 5.54 -20.57
N ASP A 13 -31.08 6.18 -20.04
CA ASP A 13 -31.00 6.53 -18.63
C ASP A 13 -31.77 7.81 -18.28
N THR A 14 -32.14 7.93 -17.01
CA THR A 14 -32.60 9.16 -16.37
C THR A 14 -31.43 9.79 -15.64
N PHE A 15 -31.13 11.05 -15.93
CA PHE A 15 -30.11 11.83 -15.21
C PHE A 15 -30.77 12.70 -14.14
N VAL A 16 -30.20 12.71 -12.92
CA VAL A 16 -30.66 13.54 -11.80
C VAL A 16 -29.54 14.49 -11.43
N ALA A 17 -29.70 15.76 -11.79
CA ALA A 17 -28.74 16.81 -11.55
C ALA A 17 -28.88 17.33 -10.12
N ILE A 18 -27.95 16.94 -9.25
CA ILE A 18 -27.86 17.38 -7.86
C ILE A 18 -26.77 18.43 -7.69
N LYS A 19 -27.00 19.42 -6.81
CA LYS A 19 -25.94 20.34 -6.40
C LYS A 19 -25.04 19.65 -5.36
N GLY A 20 -23.90 19.14 -5.81
CA GLY A 20 -22.89 18.53 -4.95
C GLY A 20 -22.07 19.54 -4.17
N LEU A 21 -21.11 19.06 -3.38
CA LEU A 21 -20.24 19.89 -2.53
C LEU A 21 -19.12 20.59 -3.30
N THR A 22 -18.62 19.94 -4.36
CA THR A 22 -17.50 20.42 -5.18
C THR A 22 -17.90 20.72 -6.60
N VAL A 23 -19.04 20.18 -7.05
CA VAL A 23 -19.49 20.21 -8.43
C VAL A 23 -21.02 20.37 -8.44
N ASN A 24 -21.54 21.22 -9.31
CA ASN A 24 -22.97 21.36 -9.54
C ASN A 24 -23.38 20.45 -10.70
N GLY A 25 -24.17 19.41 -10.44
CA GLY A 25 -24.62 18.45 -11.46
C GLY A 25 -25.44 19.10 -12.58
N ASN A 26 -26.04 20.27 -12.32
CA ASN A 26 -26.77 21.04 -13.34
C ASN A 26 -25.86 21.48 -14.50
N ASP A 27 -24.57 21.69 -14.23
CA ASP A 27 -23.60 22.12 -15.26
C ASP A 27 -23.36 21.02 -16.30
N PHE A 28 -23.69 19.76 -15.98
CA PHE A 28 -23.43 18.58 -16.80
C PHE A 28 -24.67 18.01 -17.49
N ILE A 29 -25.79 18.74 -17.48
CA ILE A 29 -27.04 18.30 -18.13
C ILE A 29 -26.83 18.10 -19.64
N LYS A 30 -26.11 19.00 -20.30
CA LYS A 30 -25.81 18.87 -21.73
C LYS A 30 -25.02 17.61 -22.04
N ASP A 31 -24.03 17.28 -21.20
CA ASP A 31 -23.24 16.06 -21.34
C ASP A 31 -24.10 14.81 -21.12
N ALA A 32 -24.98 14.83 -20.12
CA ALA A 32 -25.91 13.72 -19.86
C ALA A 32 -26.86 13.48 -21.05
N ILE A 33 -27.43 14.54 -21.64
CA ILE A 33 -28.27 14.43 -22.84
C ILE A 33 -27.46 13.86 -24.01
N LYS A 34 -26.23 14.37 -24.23
CA LYS A 34 -25.32 13.86 -25.27
C LYS A 34 -24.99 12.37 -25.07
N ASN A 35 -24.85 11.92 -23.82
CA ASN A 35 -24.60 10.52 -23.48
C ASN A 35 -25.86 9.63 -23.54
N GLY A 36 -27.03 10.22 -23.85
CA GLY A 36 -28.26 9.49 -24.16
C GLY A 36 -29.29 9.46 -23.03
N ALA A 37 -29.25 10.40 -22.08
CA ALA A 37 -30.32 10.56 -21.10
C ALA A 37 -31.67 10.86 -21.79
N VAL A 38 -32.71 10.10 -21.47
CA VAL A 38 -34.07 10.29 -22.00
C VAL A 38 -34.94 11.16 -21.09
N LYS A 39 -34.52 11.33 -19.83
CA LYS A 39 -35.17 12.19 -18.84
C LYS A 39 -34.12 12.84 -17.97
N VAL A 40 -34.33 14.12 -17.65
CA VAL A 40 -33.45 14.89 -16.76
C VAL A 40 -34.29 15.51 -15.64
N TYR A 41 -33.86 15.32 -14.40
CA TYR A 41 -34.33 16.10 -13.25
C TYR A 41 -33.28 17.19 -12.97
N LYS A 42 -33.71 18.45 -12.97
CA LYS A 42 -32.86 19.62 -12.75
C LYS A 42 -33.05 20.14 -11.33
N ASP A 43 -32.00 20.71 -10.74
CA ASP A 43 -32.04 21.36 -9.43
C ASP A 43 -32.56 20.43 -8.31
N SER A 44 -32.31 19.13 -8.46
CA SER A 44 -32.76 18.09 -7.53
C SER A 44 -31.98 18.11 -6.23
N THR A 45 -32.62 17.63 -5.17
CA THR A 45 -31.99 17.41 -3.87
C THR A 45 -31.54 15.95 -3.69
N TYR A 46 -30.75 15.69 -2.65
CA TYR A 46 -30.39 14.32 -2.29
C TYR A 46 -31.61 13.48 -1.89
N GLU A 47 -32.61 14.10 -1.26
CA GLU A 47 -33.88 13.46 -0.90
C GLU A 47 -34.66 13.04 -2.14
N GLU A 48 -34.74 13.90 -3.16
CA GLU A 48 -35.39 13.56 -4.42
C GLU A 48 -34.63 12.43 -5.14
N LEU A 49 -33.30 12.52 -5.22
CA LEU A 49 -32.47 11.44 -5.78
C LEU A 49 -32.73 10.12 -5.04
N GLY A 50 -32.72 10.14 -3.71
CA GLY A 50 -32.99 8.98 -2.87
C GLY A 50 -34.37 8.37 -3.12
N ARG A 51 -35.42 9.20 -3.25
CA ARG A 51 -36.78 8.77 -3.57
C ARG A 51 -36.84 8.12 -4.96
N LEU A 52 -36.29 8.78 -5.99
CA LEU A 52 -36.30 8.25 -7.35
C LEU A 52 -35.55 6.92 -7.44
N VAL A 53 -34.38 6.82 -6.80
CA VAL A 53 -33.58 5.58 -6.76
C VAL A 53 -34.33 4.48 -6.01
N LYS A 54 -34.91 4.78 -4.85
CA LYS A 54 -35.75 3.87 -4.08
C LYS A 54 -36.90 3.32 -4.92
N ASP A 55 -37.65 4.20 -5.61
CA ASP A 55 -38.79 3.81 -6.45
C ASP A 55 -38.32 2.93 -7.63
N TYR A 56 -37.22 3.30 -8.29
CA TYR A 56 -36.65 2.53 -9.40
C TYR A 56 -36.25 1.10 -9.00
N TYR A 57 -35.67 0.93 -7.80
CA TYR A 57 -35.28 -0.38 -7.27
C TYR A 57 -36.40 -1.08 -6.49
N LYS A 58 -37.63 -0.54 -6.46
CA LYS A 58 -38.81 -1.07 -5.76
C LYS A 58 -38.59 -1.24 -4.24
N ASP A 59 -37.98 -0.21 -3.65
CA ASP A 59 -37.67 -0.07 -2.22
C ASP A 59 -37.12 -1.35 -1.56
N PRO A 60 -35.90 -1.78 -1.91
CA PRO A 60 -35.32 -2.98 -1.32
C PRO A 60 -35.12 -2.85 0.19
N SER A 61 -34.96 -1.62 0.72
CA SER A 61 -34.79 -1.38 2.15
C SER A 61 -36.01 -1.77 2.96
N SER A 62 -37.23 -1.60 2.42
CA SER A 62 -38.48 -2.00 3.09
C SER A 62 -38.62 -3.50 3.33
N LYS A 63 -37.83 -4.34 2.64
CA LYS A 63 -37.89 -5.81 2.68
C LYS A 63 -36.82 -6.43 3.57
N LEU A 64 -35.99 -5.61 4.21
CA LEU A 64 -34.88 -6.01 5.05
C LEU A 64 -34.99 -5.28 6.39
N LYS A 65 -34.51 -5.91 7.47
CA LYS A 65 -34.20 -5.18 8.70
C LYS A 65 -32.83 -4.52 8.54
N ILE A 66 -32.80 -3.19 8.46
CA ILE A 66 -31.59 -2.42 8.21
C ILE A 66 -31.00 -1.90 9.53
N ILE A 67 -29.76 -2.30 9.82
CA ILE A 67 -28.98 -1.81 10.96
C ILE A 67 -27.87 -0.92 10.43
N GLY A 68 -27.86 0.36 10.81
CA GLY A 68 -26.82 1.31 10.42
C GLY A 68 -25.93 1.69 11.60
N VAL A 69 -24.61 1.58 11.44
CA VAL A 69 -23.64 1.91 12.49
C VAL A 69 -22.84 3.15 12.10
N THR A 70 -22.92 4.20 12.91
CA THR A 70 -22.09 5.40 12.80
C THR A 70 -21.22 5.63 14.03
N GLY A 71 -20.28 6.54 13.87
CA GLY A 71 -19.36 6.99 14.92
C GLY A 71 -18.01 7.40 14.37
N THR A 72 -17.15 7.95 15.22
CA THR A 72 -15.76 8.27 14.87
C THR A 72 -15.00 6.94 14.69
N LYS A 73 -15.03 6.06 15.70
CA LYS A 73 -14.30 4.78 15.69
C LYS A 73 -15.19 3.57 15.96
N GLY A 74 -14.72 2.37 15.68
CA GLY A 74 -15.41 1.12 16.04
C GLY A 74 -16.50 0.69 15.07
N LYS A 75 -16.94 1.55 14.14
CA LYS A 75 -18.01 1.25 13.17
C LYS A 75 -17.84 -0.11 12.47
N THR A 76 -16.70 -0.32 11.81
CA THR A 76 -16.38 -1.58 11.13
C THR A 76 -16.44 -2.78 12.09
N THR A 77 -15.80 -2.67 13.26
CA THR A 77 -15.77 -3.77 14.24
C THR A 77 -17.17 -4.11 14.74
N THR A 78 -17.96 -3.09 15.11
CA THR A 78 -19.35 -3.27 15.56
C THR A 78 -20.24 -3.85 14.47
N CYS A 79 -20.14 -3.39 13.21
CA CYS A 79 -20.85 -3.99 12.08
C CYS A 79 -20.51 -5.48 11.92
N HIS A 80 -19.23 -5.82 11.98
CA HIS A 80 -18.78 -7.21 11.87
C HIS A 80 -19.24 -8.07 13.06
N MET A 81 -19.28 -7.53 14.28
CA MET A 81 -19.80 -8.23 15.46
C MET A 81 -21.30 -8.49 15.34
N ILE A 82 -22.11 -7.51 14.94
CA ILE A 82 -23.55 -7.67 14.69
C ILE A 82 -23.77 -8.72 13.60
N TYR A 83 -23.05 -8.60 12.47
CA TYR A 83 -23.09 -9.58 11.39
C TYR A 83 -22.73 -10.99 11.87
N HIS A 84 -21.67 -11.13 12.66
CA HIS A 84 -21.22 -12.42 13.20
C HIS A 84 -22.26 -13.06 14.11
N ILE A 85 -22.86 -12.29 15.03
CA ILE A 85 -23.94 -12.78 15.90
C ILE A 85 -25.10 -13.31 15.07
N LEU A 86 -25.61 -12.50 14.13
CA LEU A 86 -26.76 -12.88 13.29
C LEU A 86 -26.45 -14.11 12.44
N LYS A 87 -25.31 -14.12 11.76
CA LYS A 87 -24.90 -15.23 10.89
C LYS A 87 -24.73 -16.54 11.65
N ASN A 88 -24.07 -16.53 12.81
CA ASN A 88 -23.82 -17.75 13.60
C ASN A 88 -25.10 -18.28 14.29
N LEU A 89 -26.15 -17.47 14.36
CA LEU A 89 -27.49 -17.89 14.80
C LEU A 89 -28.41 -18.27 13.63
N GLY A 90 -27.85 -18.48 12.43
CA GLY A 90 -28.57 -18.97 11.26
C GLY A 90 -29.41 -17.91 10.53
N LYS A 91 -29.28 -16.62 10.88
CA LYS A 91 -30.01 -15.54 10.19
C LYS A 91 -29.38 -15.25 8.83
N LYS A 92 -30.22 -14.98 7.83
CA LYS A 92 -29.73 -14.54 6.50
C LYS A 92 -29.42 -13.05 6.54
N VAL A 93 -28.14 -12.72 6.73
CA VAL A 93 -27.66 -11.34 6.92
C VAL A 93 -26.61 -10.95 5.88
N GLY A 94 -26.71 -9.72 5.38
CA GLY A 94 -25.70 -9.07 4.55
C GLY A 94 -24.91 -8.01 5.32
N LEU A 95 -23.68 -7.74 4.88
CA LEU A 95 -22.80 -6.73 5.46
C LEU A 95 -22.29 -5.80 4.36
N ILE A 96 -22.44 -4.50 4.58
CA ILE A 96 -21.93 -3.42 3.73
C ILE A 96 -20.97 -2.60 4.59
N SER A 97 -19.68 -2.86 4.47
CA SER A 97 -18.61 -2.21 5.23
C SER A 97 -17.35 -2.07 4.39
N THR A 98 -16.49 -1.12 4.77
CA THR A 98 -15.18 -0.83 4.17
C THR A 98 -14.34 -2.07 3.82
N ILE A 99 -14.48 -3.18 4.57
CA ILE A 99 -13.69 -4.41 4.37
C ILE A 99 -14.35 -5.41 3.41
N THR A 100 -15.66 -5.36 3.22
CA THR A 100 -16.42 -6.43 2.53
C THR A 100 -16.94 -6.04 1.16
N THR A 101 -17.03 -4.74 0.87
CA THR A 101 -17.50 -4.26 -0.42
C THR A 101 -16.32 -4.03 -1.36
N ASN A 102 -15.79 -5.12 -1.94
CA ASN A 102 -14.77 -5.08 -2.98
C ASN A 102 -15.20 -4.10 -4.09
N GLY A 103 -14.37 -3.09 -4.38
CA GLY A 103 -14.59 -2.13 -5.48
C GLY A 103 -15.13 -0.75 -5.08
N PHE A 104 -15.42 -0.48 -3.80
CA PHE A 104 -15.81 0.87 -3.36
C PHE A 104 -14.66 1.60 -2.65
N HIS A 105 -14.27 2.77 -3.17
CA HIS A 105 -13.27 3.65 -2.54
C HIS A 105 -13.75 4.35 -1.26
N THR A 106 -14.95 4.03 -0.76
CA THR A 106 -15.56 4.74 0.36
C THR A 106 -16.33 3.81 1.28
N THR A 107 -16.29 4.11 2.59
CA THR A 107 -16.96 3.35 3.66
C THR A 107 -18.47 3.15 3.47
N THR A 108 -19.16 4.11 2.84
CA THR A 108 -20.60 4.03 2.54
C THR A 108 -20.75 4.22 1.02
N PRO A 109 -21.18 3.21 0.24
CA PRO A 109 -21.38 3.32 -1.20
C PRO A 109 -22.30 4.49 -1.58
N ASP A 110 -22.27 4.95 -2.84
CA ASP A 110 -23.25 5.91 -3.31
C ASP A 110 -24.68 5.33 -3.31
N VAL A 111 -25.69 6.20 -3.40
CA VAL A 111 -27.10 5.81 -3.23
C VAL A 111 -27.58 4.78 -4.24
N ILE A 112 -27.08 4.79 -5.48
CA ILE A 112 -27.45 3.80 -6.51
C ILE A 112 -26.83 2.46 -6.15
N SER A 113 -25.52 2.44 -5.93
CA SER A 113 -24.78 1.24 -5.58
C SER A 113 -25.30 0.58 -4.30
N LEU A 114 -25.66 1.40 -3.30
CA LEU A 114 -26.25 0.92 -2.06
C LEU A 114 -27.58 0.19 -2.30
N ASN A 115 -28.48 0.79 -3.09
CA ASN A 115 -29.75 0.15 -3.43
C ASN A 115 -29.57 -1.12 -4.27
N GLN A 116 -28.57 -1.17 -5.16
CA GLN A 116 -28.24 -2.38 -5.90
C GLN A 116 -27.79 -3.52 -4.98
N GLU A 117 -26.93 -3.25 -4.00
CA GLU A 117 -26.50 -4.26 -3.04
C GLU A 117 -27.66 -4.75 -2.16
N LEU A 118 -28.50 -3.84 -1.67
CA LEU A 118 -29.71 -4.22 -0.92
C LEU A 118 -30.66 -5.07 -1.78
N LEU A 119 -30.87 -4.72 -3.05
CA LEU A 119 -31.70 -5.52 -3.95
C LEU A 119 -31.11 -6.92 -4.18
N LYS A 120 -29.78 -7.05 -4.29
CA LYS A 120 -29.11 -8.36 -4.38
C LYS A 120 -29.37 -9.19 -3.12
N MET A 121 -29.34 -8.58 -1.93
CA MET A 121 -29.65 -9.24 -0.66
C MET A 121 -31.10 -9.73 -0.64
N VAL A 122 -32.07 -8.87 -1.01
CA VAL A 122 -33.49 -9.24 -1.12
C VAL A 122 -33.68 -10.42 -2.08
N LYS A 123 -33.06 -10.38 -3.27
CA LYS A 123 -33.15 -11.49 -4.24
C LYS A 123 -32.58 -12.81 -3.72
N LYS A 124 -31.61 -12.75 -2.81
CA LYS A 124 -31.04 -13.94 -2.13
C LYS A 124 -31.85 -14.37 -0.90
N GLY A 125 -32.98 -13.70 -0.62
CA GLY A 125 -33.85 -13.98 0.51
C GLY A 125 -33.23 -13.63 1.86
N TYR A 126 -32.40 -12.58 1.90
CA TYR A 126 -31.84 -12.09 3.16
C TYR A 126 -32.92 -11.40 4.00
N GLU A 127 -32.76 -11.46 5.31
CA GLU A 127 -33.67 -10.86 6.30
C GLU A 127 -33.09 -9.56 6.88
N TYR A 128 -31.76 -9.46 6.96
CA TYR A 128 -31.04 -8.35 7.62
C TYR A 128 -29.96 -7.77 6.72
N ALA A 129 -29.71 -6.46 6.85
CA ALA A 129 -28.50 -5.84 6.32
C ALA A 129 -27.85 -4.95 7.39
N VAL A 130 -26.55 -5.13 7.58
CA VAL A 130 -25.72 -4.32 8.49
C VAL A 130 -24.86 -3.37 7.66
N LEU A 131 -24.98 -2.07 7.89
CA LEU A 131 -24.39 -1.02 7.07
C LEU A 131 -23.46 -0.13 7.91
N GLU A 132 -22.25 0.11 7.40
CA GLU A 132 -21.36 1.14 7.93
C GLU A 132 -21.74 2.52 7.39
N VAL A 133 -22.13 3.44 8.28
CA VAL A 133 -22.64 4.78 7.93
C VAL A 133 -21.64 5.87 8.32
N SER A 134 -20.91 6.38 7.34
CA SER A 134 -19.95 7.48 7.51
C SER A 134 -20.64 8.85 7.53
N SER A 135 -20.04 9.84 8.22
CA SER A 135 -20.56 11.22 8.23
C SER A 135 -20.54 11.86 6.83
N HIS A 136 -19.55 11.50 6.00
CA HIS A 136 -19.51 11.90 4.60
C HIS A 136 -20.69 11.32 3.82
N GLY A 137 -20.99 10.03 4.01
CA GLY A 137 -22.14 9.38 3.37
C GLY A 137 -23.48 10.02 3.73
N ILE A 138 -23.62 10.49 4.98
CA ILE A 138 -24.81 11.22 5.44
C ILE A 138 -24.93 12.56 4.69
N VAL A 139 -23.89 13.41 4.70
CA VAL A 139 -23.93 14.74 4.05
C VAL A 139 -24.09 14.64 2.53
N GLN A 140 -23.56 13.59 1.92
CA GLN A 140 -23.63 13.37 0.47
C GLN A 140 -24.88 12.60 0.04
N GLY A 141 -25.87 12.45 0.91
CA GLY A 141 -27.14 11.80 0.58
C GLY A 141 -27.01 10.34 0.15
N ARG A 142 -25.92 9.66 0.49
CA ARG A 142 -25.66 8.28 0.03
C ARG A 142 -26.61 7.26 0.62
N ILE A 143 -27.19 7.60 1.77
CA ILE A 143 -28.20 6.81 2.47
C ILE A 143 -29.62 7.38 2.25
N ALA A 144 -29.80 8.34 1.34
CA ALA A 144 -31.09 8.94 1.09
C ALA A 144 -32.10 7.88 0.59
N GLY A 145 -33.33 7.95 1.11
CA GLY A 145 -34.39 6.98 0.80
C GLY A 145 -34.28 5.64 1.53
N ILE A 146 -33.19 5.37 2.27
CA ILE A 146 -33.04 4.12 3.04
C ILE A 146 -33.74 4.26 4.39
N LYS A 147 -34.64 3.31 4.70
CA LYS A 147 -35.26 3.20 6.01
C LYS A 147 -34.38 2.37 6.94
N PHE A 148 -33.98 2.93 8.08
CA PHE A 148 -33.21 2.22 9.11
C PHE A 148 -34.11 1.77 10.26
N ASP A 149 -34.05 0.49 10.61
CA ASP A 149 -34.75 -0.05 11.78
C ASP A 149 -33.96 0.25 13.05
N ILE A 150 -32.65 0.05 13.01
CA ILE A 150 -31.74 0.32 14.13
C ILE A 150 -30.63 1.26 13.67
N SER A 151 -30.41 2.34 14.40
CA SER A 151 -29.18 3.11 14.32
C SER A 151 -28.30 2.86 15.54
N VAL A 152 -27.00 2.81 15.30
CA VAL A 152 -25.99 2.59 16.35
C VAL A 152 -25.02 3.76 16.33
N LEU A 153 -24.76 4.36 17.48
CA LEU A 153 -23.70 5.34 17.67
C LEU A 153 -22.59 4.78 18.55
N THR A 154 -21.41 4.57 17.98
CA THR A 154 -20.29 3.99 18.72
C THR A 154 -19.54 4.99 19.60
N ASN A 155 -19.24 6.18 19.07
CA ASN A 155 -18.62 7.30 19.78
C ASN A 155 -18.56 8.52 18.85
N ILE A 156 -18.40 9.70 19.43
CA ILE A 156 -18.14 10.95 18.70
C ILE A 156 -16.92 11.63 19.33
N ALA A 157 -15.86 11.75 18.55
CA ALA A 157 -14.66 12.52 18.89
C ALA A 157 -14.18 13.32 17.67
N PRO A 158 -13.46 14.45 17.86
CA PRO A 158 -13.08 15.34 16.78
C PRO A 158 -12.33 14.64 15.63
N GLU A 159 -12.95 14.61 14.45
CA GLU A 159 -12.44 14.01 13.23
C GLU A 159 -13.12 14.65 12.01
N HIS A 160 -12.49 14.58 10.82
CA HIS A 160 -13.02 15.10 9.56
C HIS A 160 -13.39 16.60 9.59
N LEU A 161 -12.71 17.38 10.43
CA LEU A 161 -12.95 18.82 10.57
C LEU A 161 -12.50 19.63 9.34
N ASP A 162 -11.64 19.05 8.50
CA ASP A 162 -11.34 19.55 7.15
C ASP A 162 -12.61 19.63 6.28
N TYR A 163 -13.53 18.68 6.47
CA TYR A 163 -14.80 18.58 5.76
C TYR A 163 -15.93 19.31 6.50
N HIS A 164 -16.22 18.92 7.75
CA HIS A 164 -17.34 19.42 8.55
C HIS A 164 -17.13 20.83 9.12
N LYS A 165 -15.89 21.36 9.03
CA LYS A 165 -15.45 22.67 9.56
C LYS A 165 -15.43 22.77 11.08
N THR A 166 -16.51 22.39 11.76
CA THR A 166 -16.64 22.41 13.22
C THR A 166 -16.98 21.05 13.81
N PHE A 167 -16.65 20.85 15.09
CA PHE A 167 -17.00 19.62 15.79
C PHE A 167 -18.51 19.51 16.05
N GLU A 168 -19.18 20.63 16.28
CA GLU A 168 -20.64 20.66 16.44
C GLU A 168 -21.37 20.25 15.18
N GLU A 169 -20.92 20.69 14.00
CA GLU A 169 -21.50 20.25 12.74
C GLU A 169 -21.31 18.75 12.52
N TYR A 170 -20.09 18.25 12.78
CA TYR A 170 -19.80 16.82 12.70
C TYR A 170 -20.70 15.98 13.63
N LYS A 171 -20.94 16.47 14.85
CA LYS A 171 -21.85 15.85 15.83
C LYS A 171 -23.30 15.91 15.34
N ARG A 172 -23.77 17.07 14.87
CA ARG A 172 -25.12 17.29 14.33
C ARG A 172 -25.43 16.32 13.20
N VAL A 173 -24.52 16.16 12.23
CA VAL A 173 -24.67 15.24 11.10
C VAL A 173 -24.85 13.79 11.56
N LYS A 174 -24.06 13.32 12.53
CA LYS A 174 -24.22 11.95 13.06
C LYS A 174 -25.53 11.78 13.81
N MET A 175 -25.90 12.76 14.64
CA MET A 175 -27.14 12.72 15.39
C MET A 175 -28.37 12.78 14.47
N MET A 176 -28.30 13.49 13.34
CA MET A 176 -29.34 13.47 12.31
C MET A 176 -29.61 12.05 11.80
N PHE A 177 -28.56 11.28 11.51
CA PHE A 177 -28.71 9.86 11.15
C PHE A 177 -29.24 9.02 12.31
N VAL A 178 -28.67 9.15 13.52
CA VAL A 178 -29.10 8.36 14.68
C VAL A 178 -30.59 8.59 14.98
N ASN A 179 -31.05 9.83 14.87
CA ASN A 179 -32.45 10.19 15.09
C ASN A 179 -33.39 9.75 13.95
N SER A 180 -32.86 9.27 12.82
CA SER A 180 -33.69 8.83 11.67
C SER A 180 -34.19 7.39 11.78
N ALA A 181 -33.63 6.58 12.68
CA ALA A 181 -34.00 5.16 12.83
C ALA A 181 -35.07 4.95 13.89
N ARG A 182 -35.82 3.84 13.78
CA ARG A 182 -36.88 3.46 14.72
C ARG A 182 -36.33 3.19 16.13
N TYR A 183 -35.23 2.47 16.23
CA TYR A 183 -34.55 2.18 17.48
C TYR A 183 -33.11 2.72 17.47
N ARG A 184 -32.62 3.14 18.63
CA ARG A 184 -31.33 3.82 18.79
C ARG A 184 -30.51 3.11 19.85
N VAL A 185 -29.33 2.65 19.47
CA VAL A 185 -28.34 2.04 20.36
C VAL A 185 -27.15 2.99 20.51
N PHE A 186 -26.72 3.23 21.75
CA PHE A 186 -25.55 4.03 22.07
C PHE A 186 -24.52 3.16 22.77
N SER A 187 -23.28 3.13 22.26
CA SER A 187 -22.23 2.39 22.96
C SER A 187 -22.03 2.90 24.38
N PRO A 188 -21.79 1.99 25.34
CA PRO A 188 -21.45 2.39 26.70
C PRO A 188 -20.09 3.08 26.73
N ARG A 189 -19.83 3.83 27.81
CA ARG A 189 -18.54 4.51 28.00
C ARG A 189 -17.41 3.53 28.33
N GLU A 190 -17.75 2.48 29.07
CA GLU A 190 -16.85 1.43 29.55
C GLU A 190 -17.60 0.10 29.44
N SER A 191 -16.86 -1.01 29.39
CA SER A 191 -17.44 -2.35 29.30
C SER A 191 -16.87 -3.24 30.40
N LYS A 192 -17.75 -4.01 31.06
CA LYS A 192 -17.33 -5.08 31.98
C LYS A 192 -16.98 -6.38 31.25
N LEU A 193 -17.28 -6.48 29.96
CA LEU A 193 -16.89 -7.62 29.15
C LEU A 193 -15.37 -7.66 28.96
N ASN A 194 -14.81 -8.87 28.98
CA ASN A 194 -13.41 -9.14 28.65
C ASN A 194 -13.33 -10.42 27.80
N ILE A 195 -13.99 -10.39 26.65
CA ILE A 195 -14.10 -11.55 25.73
C ILE A 195 -13.35 -11.33 24.41
N ILE A 196 -13.08 -10.08 24.05
CA ILE A 196 -12.28 -9.71 22.87
C ILE A 196 -11.05 -8.92 23.31
N GLN A 197 -9.94 -9.04 22.57
CA GLN A 197 -8.73 -8.27 22.82
C GLN A 197 -8.97 -6.75 22.78
N GLY A 198 -8.59 -6.06 23.86
CA GLY A 198 -8.71 -4.61 24.00
C GLY A 198 -10.07 -4.14 24.52
N GLU A 199 -10.06 -3.25 25.51
CA GLU A 199 -11.26 -2.70 26.15
C GLU A 199 -12.24 -2.07 25.14
N PHE A 200 -11.71 -1.30 24.18
CA PHE A 200 -12.52 -0.67 23.12
C PHE A 200 -13.27 -1.69 22.24
N ASN A 201 -12.74 -2.91 22.08
CA ASN A 201 -13.46 -3.96 21.36
C ASN A 201 -14.55 -4.61 22.23
N ASN A 202 -14.37 -4.63 23.54
CA ASN A 202 -15.42 -5.09 24.46
C ASN A 202 -16.58 -4.09 24.55
N ILE A 203 -16.32 -2.77 24.46
CA ILE A 203 -17.37 -1.75 24.27
C ILE A 203 -18.15 -2.01 22.98
N ASN A 204 -17.46 -2.28 21.87
CA ASN A 204 -18.12 -2.63 20.60
C ASN A 204 -18.93 -3.93 20.71
N ALA A 205 -18.43 -4.93 21.45
CA ALA A 205 -19.10 -6.19 21.71
C ALA A 205 -20.39 -5.99 22.52
N GLU A 206 -20.35 -5.20 23.59
CA GLU A 206 -21.52 -4.87 24.40
C GLU A 206 -22.59 -4.14 23.57
N THR A 207 -22.16 -3.21 22.71
CA THR A 207 -23.03 -2.52 21.74
C THR A 207 -23.69 -3.49 20.76
N ALA A 208 -22.92 -4.44 20.21
CA ALA A 208 -23.45 -5.45 19.30
C ALA A 208 -24.43 -6.42 19.98
N VAL A 209 -24.21 -6.72 21.26
CA VAL A 209 -25.12 -7.50 22.09
C VAL A 209 -26.44 -6.76 22.30
N GLU A 210 -26.40 -5.45 22.59
CA GLU A 210 -27.62 -4.63 22.73
C GLU A 210 -28.45 -4.62 21.44
N VAL A 211 -27.80 -4.45 20.28
CA VAL A 211 -28.47 -4.59 18.97
C VAL A 211 -29.10 -5.97 18.81
N ALA A 212 -28.41 -7.03 19.21
CA ALA A 212 -28.95 -8.39 19.14
C ALA A 212 -30.17 -8.57 20.04
N GLN A 213 -30.16 -7.99 21.25
CA GLN A 213 -31.31 -8.02 22.17
C GLN A 213 -32.54 -7.34 21.58
N GLU A 214 -32.37 -6.17 20.94
CA GLU A 214 -33.46 -5.50 20.22
C GLU A 214 -34.02 -6.35 19.06
N LEU A 215 -33.18 -7.18 18.45
CA LEU A 215 -33.60 -8.13 17.41
C LEU A 215 -34.20 -9.43 17.96
N GLY A 216 -34.45 -9.52 19.27
CA GLY A 216 -35.04 -10.68 19.94
C GLY A 216 -34.05 -11.79 20.28
N ILE A 217 -32.75 -11.52 20.27
CA ILE A 217 -31.70 -12.48 20.61
C ILE A 217 -31.25 -12.26 22.05
N SER A 218 -31.42 -13.26 22.91
CA SER A 218 -30.97 -13.19 24.31
C SER A 218 -29.48 -12.85 24.42
N LYS A 219 -29.12 -12.04 25.42
CA LYS A 219 -27.73 -11.66 25.74
C LYS A 219 -26.77 -12.86 25.80
N GLU A 220 -27.20 -13.97 26.41
CA GLU A 220 -26.39 -15.19 26.52
C GLU A 220 -26.03 -15.78 25.15
N LYS A 221 -27.01 -15.95 24.26
CA LYS A 221 -26.77 -16.42 22.88
C LYS A 221 -25.84 -15.50 22.12
N ALA A 222 -26.04 -14.18 22.20
CA ALA A 222 -25.17 -13.21 21.53
C ALA A 222 -23.72 -13.30 22.03
N LEU A 223 -23.50 -13.30 23.36
CA LEU A 223 -22.18 -13.44 23.96
C LEU A 223 -21.52 -14.77 23.59
N LYS A 224 -22.28 -15.88 23.55
CA LYS A 224 -21.76 -17.19 23.15
C LYS A 224 -21.20 -17.16 21.73
N THR A 225 -21.86 -16.50 20.79
CA THR A 225 -21.33 -16.36 19.41
C THR A 225 -20.08 -15.48 19.34
N LEU A 226 -20.00 -14.42 20.14
CA LEU A 226 -18.85 -13.51 20.14
C LEU A 226 -17.57 -14.15 20.66
N LYS A 227 -17.63 -15.24 21.43
CA LYS A 227 -16.44 -15.99 21.87
C LYS A 227 -15.61 -16.53 20.70
N THR A 228 -16.23 -16.80 19.54
CA THR A 228 -15.53 -17.27 18.33
C THR A 228 -15.28 -16.16 17.32
N PHE A 229 -15.61 -14.92 17.65
CA PHE A 229 -15.43 -13.78 16.76
C PHE A 229 -13.94 -13.51 16.53
N LYS A 230 -13.57 -13.42 15.24
CA LYS A 230 -12.25 -12.96 14.82
C LYS A 230 -12.38 -11.51 14.37
N LEU A 231 -11.47 -10.68 14.83
CA LEU A 231 -11.42 -9.29 14.39
C LEU A 231 -11.22 -9.21 12.87
N PRO A 232 -11.81 -8.20 12.22
CA PRO A 232 -11.60 -7.99 10.79
C PRO A 232 -10.12 -7.75 10.47
N SER A 233 -9.71 -8.03 9.24
CA SER A 233 -8.34 -7.73 8.79
C SER A 233 -8.00 -6.25 9.04
N GLY A 234 -6.78 -5.98 9.48
CA GLY A 234 -6.32 -4.63 9.82
C GLY A 234 -6.97 -4.00 11.06
N ARG A 235 -7.51 -4.82 11.98
CA ARG A 235 -8.02 -4.39 13.31
C ARG A 235 -7.38 -5.25 14.40
N LEU A 236 -6.31 -4.75 15.02
CA LEU A 236 -5.43 -5.49 15.93
C LEU A 236 -5.07 -6.89 15.38
N GLU A 237 -4.80 -6.97 14.08
CA GLU A 237 -4.49 -8.22 13.41
C GLU A 237 -3.06 -8.65 13.76
N GLU A 238 -2.91 -9.75 14.49
CA GLU A 238 -1.59 -10.34 14.75
C GLU A 238 -1.10 -11.09 13.51
N ILE A 239 0.08 -10.75 13.02
CA ILE A 239 0.74 -11.43 11.91
C ILE A 239 1.62 -12.55 12.48
N PRO A 240 1.37 -13.82 12.11
CA PRO A 240 2.22 -14.92 12.57
C PRO A 240 3.67 -14.71 12.10
N THR A 241 4.59 -14.62 13.06
CA THR A 241 6.00 -14.33 12.76
C THR A 241 6.89 -15.56 12.75
N GLY A 242 6.58 -16.58 13.56
CA GLY A 242 7.52 -17.66 13.87
C GLY A 242 8.79 -17.15 14.56
N LYS A 243 8.72 -15.99 15.23
CA LYS A 243 9.81 -15.32 15.94
C LYS A 243 9.44 -15.09 17.40
N ASP A 244 10.44 -14.79 18.21
CA ASP A 244 10.28 -14.46 19.63
C ASP A 244 9.70 -13.05 19.90
N PHE A 245 9.28 -12.34 18.84
CA PHE A 245 8.59 -11.05 18.91
C PHE A 245 7.29 -11.12 18.11
N ARG A 246 6.33 -10.27 18.49
CA ARG A 246 5.00 -10.26 17.88
C ARG A 246 4.81 -9.02 17.00
N VAL A 247 3.99 -9.16 15.96
CA VAL A 247 3.72 -8.07 15.00
C VAL A 247 2.21 -7.89 14.87
N PHE A 248 1.74 -6.65 15.00
CA PHE A 248 0.33 -6.29 14.88
C PHE A 248 0.13 -5.25 13.78
N VAL A 249 -0.94 -5.41 12.99
CA VAL A 249 -1.41 -4.44 12.01
C VAL A 249 -2.78 -3.91 12.44
N ASP A 250 -2.91 -2.58 12.51
CA ASP A 250 -4.15 -1.92 12.89
C ASP A 250 -4.38 -0.62 12.10
N PHE A 251 -5.62 -0.18 11.98
CA PHE A 251 -6.02 1.00 11.21
C PHE A 251 -6.06 2.30 12.00
N ALA A 252 -5.58 2.30 13.25
CA ALA A 252 -5.52 3.50 14.06
C ALA A 252 -4.78 4.64 13.34
N HIS A 253 -5.54 5.61 12.84
CA HIS A 253 -5.08 6.76 12.05
C HIS A 253 -5.52 8.11 12.65
N THR A 254 -6.02 8.07 13.89
CA THR A 254 -6.39 9.25 14.70
C THR A 254 -5.67 9.23 16.05
N PRO A 255 -5.47 10.39 16.71
CA PRO A 255 -4.81 10.47 18.01
C PRO A 255 -5.36 9.47 19.02
N ASP A 256 -6.68 9.49 19.19
CA ASP A 256 -7.33 8.69 20.23
C ASP A 256 -7.46 7.20 19.85
N SER A 257 -7.47 6.83 18.56
CA SER A 257 -7.42 5.40 18.17
C SER A 257 -6.02 4.84 18.38
N LEU A 258 -5.00 5.63 18.03
CA LEU A 258 -3.60 5.28 18.24
C LEU A 258 -3.29 5.16 19.74
N GLU A 259 -3.81 6.05 20.58
CA GLU A 259 -3.64 5.95 22.03
C GLU A 259 -4.25 4.66 22.59
N ALA A 260 -5.50 4.34 22.22
CA ALA A 260 -6.19 3.16 22.71
C ALA A 260 -5.45 1.86 22.34
N VAL A 261 -5.03 1.74 21.07
CA VAL A 261 -4.33 0.55 20.60
C VAL A 261 -2.93 0.43 21.22
N LEU A 262 -2.19 1.53 21.37
CA LEU A 262 -0.86 1.49 21.99
C LEU A 262 -0.95 1.17 23.49
N LYS A 263 -1.94 1.69 24.22
CA LYS A 263 -2.16 1.33 25.63
C LYS A 263 -2.45 -0.16 25.76
N TYR A 264 -3.35 -0.70 24.94
CA TYR A 264 -3.62 -2.13 24.93
C TYR A 264 -2.37 -2.96 24.60
N LEU A 265 -1.66 -2.63 23.52
CA LEU A 265 -0.44 -3.38 23.17
C LEU A 265 0.58 -3.31 24.32
N ARG A 266 0.68 -2.17 25.02
CA ARG A 266 1.58 -2.03 26.17
C ARG A 266 1.22 -2.96 27.33
N THR A 267 -0.05 -3.29 27.57
CA THR A 267 -0.42 -4.24 28.64
C THR A 267 -0.05 -5.69 28.32
N ILE A 268 0.13 -6.03 27.04
CA ILE A 268 0.43 -7.41 26.59
C ILE A 268 1.87 -7.62 26.09
N THR A 269 2.68 -6.57 25.92
CA THR A 269 4.11 -6.72 25.59
C THR A 269 4.94 -6.95 26.86
N THR A 270 5.91 -7.86 26.79
CA THR A 270 6.91 -8.11 27.85
C THR A 270 8.22 -7.37 27.61
N GLY A 271 8.50 -6.97 26.36
CA GLY A 271 9.66 -6.20 25.96
C GLY A 271 9.31 -4.75 25.62
N ARG A 272 9.86 -4.24 24.52
CA ARG A 272 9.58 -2.91 23.97
C ARG A 272 8.32 -2.95 23.10
N LEU A 273 7.59 -1.84 23.08
CA LEU A 273 6.61 -1.53 22.06
C LEU A 273 7.26 -0.61 21.01
N ILE A 274 7.33 -1.08 19.78
CA ILE A 274 7.82 -0.33 18.61
C ILE A 274 6.61 0.05 17.76
N SER A 275 6.38 1.34 17.55
CA SER A 275 5.23 1.88 16.81
C SER A 275 5.65 2.41 15.44
N VAL A 276 5.00 1.98 14.36
CA VAL A 276 5.28 2.41 12.98
C VAL A 276 4.01 3.00 12.36
N PHE A 277 4.01 4.28 12.01
CA PHE A 277 2.82 4.91 11.41
C PHE A 277 3.13 6.20 10.65
N GLY A 278 2.19 6.61 9.81
CA GLY A 278 2.21 7.89 9.10
C GLY A 278 0.99 8.74 9.42
N CYS A 279 0.77 9.77 8.61
CA CYS A 279 -0.48 10.52 8.59
C CYS A 279 -0.80 10.88 7.14
N ALA A 280 -2.04 10.66 6.70
CA ALA A 280 -2.50 11.10 5.40
C ALA A 280 -2.32 12.63 5.16
N GLY A 281 -1.94 12.98 3.94
CA GLY A 281 -2.01 14.33 3.37
C GLY A 281 -3.45 14.72 3.04
N GLU A 282 -3.69 16.02 2.85
CA GLU A 282 -5.01 16.61 2.55
C GLU A 282 -6.09 16.22 3.58
N ARG A 283 -5.65 16.09 4.83
CA ARG A 283 -6.46 15.78 6.02
C ARG A 283 -6.04 16.70 7.15
N ASP A 284 -6.86 16.78 8.20
CA ASP A 284 -6.62 17.66 9.34
C ASP A 284 -5.15 17.60 9.86
N PRO A 285 -4.33 18.65 9.62
CA PRO A 285 -2.92 18.63 9.99
C PRO A 285 -2.70 18.71 11.50
N ARG A 286 -3.69 19.14 12.28
CA ARG A 286 -3.59 19.29 13.75
C ARG A 286 -3.40 17.94 14.43
N LYS A 287 -3.90 16.85 13.83
CA LYS A 287 -3.78 15.49 14.37
C LYS A 287 -2.33 14.98 14.36
N ARG A 288 -1.51 15.42 13.40
CA ARG A 288 -0.15 14.91 13.16
C ARG A 288 0.75 15.04 14.38
N SER A 289 0.81 16.24 14.96
CA SER A 289 1.63 16.51 16.16
C SER A 289 1.11 15.76 17.40
N LYS A 290 -0.22 15.64 17.54
CA LYS A 290 -0.85 14.90 18.65
C LYS A 290 -0.51 13.42 18.58
N MET A 291 -0.61 12.79 17.40
CA MET A 291 -0.26 11.38 17.21
C MET A 291 1.23 11.12 17.49
N GLY A 292 2.13 12.01 17.03
CA GLY A 292 3.57 11.92 17.35
C GLY A 292 3.85 11.99 18.86
N LYS A 293 3.18 12.90 19.58
CA LYS A 293 3.25 13.00 21.06
C LYS A 293 2.75 11.73 21.74
N ILE A 294 1.57 11.25 21.35
CA ILE A 294 0.92 10.05 21.94
C ILE A 294 1.82 8.83 21.76
N SER A 295 2.28 8.58 20.53
CA SER A 295 3.10 7.40 20.24
C SER A 295 4.39 7.39 21.04
N THR A 296 5.11 8.52 21.11
CA THR A 296 6.37 8.59 21.86
C THR A 296 6.20 8.62 23.38
N LYS A 297 5.00 8.95 23.88
CA LYS A 297 4.65 8.84 25.30
C LYS A 297 4.43 7.38 25.73
N ILE A 298 3.80 6.57 24.88
CA ILE A 298 3.35 5.21 25.24
C ILE A 298 4.34 4.14 24.75
N ALA A 299 4.77 4.22 23.49
CA ALA A 299 5.72 3.28 22.90
C ALA A 299 7.15 3.58 23.37
N GLN A 300 7.98 2.53 23.48
CA GLN A 300 9.39 2.67 23.81
C GLN A 300 10.17 3.26 22.62
N PHE A 301 9.73 2.98 21.39
CA PHE A 301 10.30 3.54 20.18
C PHE A 301 9.23 3.77 19.11
N SER A 302 9.33 4.87 18.36
CA SER A 302 8.40 5.20 17.27
C SER A 302 9.13 5.44 15.95
N ILE A 303 8.53 5.03 14.84
CA ILE A 303 9.03 5.26 13.49
C ILE A 303 7.93 5.97 12.72
N PHE A 304 8.18 7.23 12.35
CA PHE A 304 7.25 8.02 11.54
C PHE A 304 7.55 7.83 10.06
N THR A 305 6.52 7.55 9.26
CA THR A 305 6.67 7.19 7.84
C THR A 305 5.51 7.71 6.97
N ALA A 306 5.48 7.34 5.69
CA ALA A 306 4.36 7.61 4.79
C ALA A 306 3.13 6.75 5.10
N GLU A 307 1.97 7.30 4.75
CA GLU A 307 0.66 6.63 4.74
C GLU A 307 0.03 6.88 3.37
N ASP A 308 -0.76 7.94 3.23
CA ASP A 308 -1.24 8.48 1.95
C ASP A 308 -0.82 9.93 1.80
N PRO A 309 0.43 10.21 1.34
CA PRO A 309 0.92 11.58 1.26
C PRO A 309 0.09 12.49 0.35
N ARG A 310 -0.56 11.93 -0.68
CA ARG A 310 -1.30 12.68 -1.71
C ARG A 310 -0.42 13.78 -2.31
N THR A 311 -0.93 14.99 -2.48
CA THR A 311 -0.14 16.12 -3.00
C THR A 311 0.81 16.74 -1.98
N GLU A 312 0.74 16.37 -0.70
CA GLU A 312 1.64 16.89 0.33
C GLU A 312 3.00 16.17 0.32
N SER A 313 4.05 16.93 0.59
CA SER A 313 5.39 16.38 0.83
C SER A 313 5.40 15.51 2.10
N VAL A 314 5.83 14.26 1.95
CA VAL A 314 6.08 13.34 3.08
C VAL A 314 6.97 13.99 4.12
N PHE A 315 7.99 14.74 3.71
CA PHE A 315 8.92 15.40 4.65
C PHE A 315 8.24 16.47 5.50
N ASP A 316 7.24 17.17 4.96
CA ASP A 316 6.48 18.18 5.70
C ASP A 316 5.48 17.54 6.66
N ILE A 317 4.86 16.43 6.26
CA ILE A 317 4.04 15.59 7.15
C ILE A 317 4.88 15.11 8.33
N LEU A 318 6.05 14.51 8.07
CA LEU A 318 6.97 14.02 9.09
C LEU A 318 7.48 15.16 10.00
N LYS A 319 7.76 16.34 9.43
CA LYS A 319 8.14 17.54 10.19
C LYS A 319 7.04 17.96 11.16
N LYS A 320 5.76 17.89 10.76
CA LYS A 320 4.62 18.19 11.64
C LYS A 320 4.43 17.12 12.73
N MET A 321 4.59 15.83 12.40
CA MET A 321 4.47 14.72 13.36
C MET A 321 5.49 14.83 14.49
N ARG A 322 6.74 15.16 14.18
CA ARG A 322 7.81 15.27 15.18
C ARG A 322 7.72 16.49 16.10
N SER A 323 6.90 17.48 15.77
CA SER A 323 6.90 18.78 16.46
C SER A 323 6.56 18.71 17.96
N LYS A 324 5.75 17.72 18.38
CA LYS A 324 5.40 17.47 19.78
C LYS A 324 5.82 16.08 20.28
N ALA A 325 6.62 15.36 19.50
CA ALA A 325 7.14 14.05 19.85
C ALA A 325 8.31 14.17 20.85
N ILE A 326 8.45 13.19 21.76
CA ILE A 326 9.56 13.15 22.72
C ILE A 326 10.86 12.89 21.95
N LYS A 327 11.85 13.78 22.08
CA LYS A 327 13.17 13.64 21.45
C LYS A 327 13.81 12.29 21.81
N ASN A 328 14.62 11.74 20.90
CA ASN A 328 15.34 10.46 21.05
C ASN A 328 14.47 9.20 21.19
N LYS A 329 13.13 9.32 21.18
CA LYS A 329 12.20 8.17 21.15
C LYS A 329 11.64 7.85 19.77
N PHE A 330 12.12 8.53 18.73
CA PHE A 330 11.65 8.28 17.38
C PHE A 330 12.72 8.52 16.32
N ILE A 331 12.47 7.94 15.15
CA ILE A 331 13.13 8.25 13.89
C ILE A 331 12.08 8.50 12.80
N CYS A 332 12.51 9.13 11.69
CA CYS A 332 11.67 9.31 10.52
C CYS A 332 12.27 8.53 9.34
N ILE A 333 11.49 7.63 8.74
CA ILE A 333 11.85 6.87 7.54
C ILE A 333 10.75 7.12 6.50
N PRO A 334 10.98 7.92 5.45
CA PRO A 334 9.92 8.34 4.52
C PRO A 334 9.22 7.18 3.80
N GLU A 335 9.96 6.16 3.35
CA GLU A 335 9.38 5.00 2.67
C GLU A 335 8.80 4.01 3.70
N ARG A 336 7.51 3.72 3.59
CA ARG A 336 6.78 2.84 4.52
C ARG A 336 7.38 1.44 4.61
N GLY A 337 7.77 0.87 3.47
CA GLY A 337 8.42 -0.44 3.44
C GLY A 337 9.74 -0.49 4.19
N GLU A 338 10.58 0.53 4.03
CA GLU A 338 11.85 0.61 4.77
C GLU A 338 11.63 0.90 6.26
N ALA A 339 10.57 1.64 6.62
CA ALA A 339 10.19 1.85 8.01
C ALA A 339 9.79 0.53 8.70
N ILE A 340 8.97 -0.28 8.03
CA ILE A 340 8.57 -1.61 8.50
C ILE A 340 9.78 -2.56 8.55
N ALA A 341 10.59 -2.61 7.50
CA ALA A 341 11.79 -3.45 7.46
C ALA A 341 12.75 -3.11 8.61
N HIS A 342 12.98 -1.81 8.87
CA HIS A 342 13.78 -1.37 10.00
C HIS A 342 13.18 -1.79 11.34
N ALA A 343 11.88 -1.59 11.55
CA ALA A 343 11.18 -1.98 12.78
C ALA A 343 11.35 -3.48 13.10
N LEU A 344 11.19 -4.33 12.08
CA LEU A 344 11.38 -5.77 12.22
C LEU A 344 12.84 -6.14 12.49
N SER A 345 13.80 -5.45 11.87
CA SER A 345 15.24 -5.72 12.04
C SER A 345 15.75 -5.43 13.44
N ILE A 346 15.17 -4.43 14.12
CA ILE A 346 15.60 -4.04 15.47
C ILE A 346 14.81 -4.75 16.57
N ALA A 347 13.74 -5.48 16.24
CA ALA A 347 12.88 -6.16 17.21
C ALA A 347 13.63 -7.32 17.88
N LYS A 348 13.45 -7.45 19.20
CA LYS A 348 14.09 -8.45 20.06
C LYS A 348 13.03 -9.34 20.72
N LYS A 349 13.47 -10.44 21.33
CA LYS A 349 12.60 -11.33 22.13
C LYS A 349 11.73 -10.54 23.11
N GLY A 350 10.43 -10.82 23.09
CA GLY A 350 9.41 -10.17 23.92
C GLY A 350 8.89 -8.83 23.38
N ASP A 351 9.51 -8.25 22.35
CA ASP A 351 9.03 -7.00 21.74
C ASP A 351 7.69 -7.20 21.00
N ILE A 352 6.93 -6.11 20.91
CA ILE A 352 5.80 -5.97 19.99
C ILE A 352 6.12 -4.87 18.98
N VAL A 353 5.94 -5.17 17.70
CA VAL A 353 5.95 -4.18 16.62
C VAL A 353 4.51 -3.93 16.18
N GLY A 354 4.01 -2.70 16.37
CA GLY A 354 2.70 -2.26 15.90
C GLY A 354 2.82 -1.39 14.66
N ILE A 355 2.07 -1.73 13.61
CA ILE A 355 2.03 -1.01 12.33
C ILE A 355 0.64 -0.43 12.15
N PHE A 356 0.55 0.90 12.08
CA PHE A 356 -0.72 1.63 12.16
C PHE A 356 -0.97 2.51 10.92
N GLY A 357 -2.22 2.93 10.77
CA GLY A 357 -2.67 3.85 9.72
C GLY A 357 -3.44 3.15 8.61
N LYS A 358 -2.80 2.21 7.89
CA LYS A 358 -3.36 1.58 6.68
C LYS A 358 -4.28 0.39 6.96
N GLY A 359 -3.99 -0.41 7.99
CA GLY A 359 -4.86 -1.52 8.40
C GLY A 359 -5.17 -2.49 7.26
N HIS A 360 -6.40 -2.46 6.73
CA HIS A 360 -6.86 -3.35 5.65
C HIS A 360 -6.64 -2.77 4.24
N GLU A 361 -6.26 -1.49 4.13
CA GLU A 361 -6.10 -0.80 2.85
C GLU A 361 -5.02 -1.46 1.97
N LYS A 362 -5.27 -1.43 0.66
CA LYS A 362 -4.47 -2.13 -0.35
C LYS A 362 -3.72 -1.21 -1.32
N SER A 363 -3.62 0.07 -0.99
CA SER A 363 -2.87 1.07 -1.76
C SER A 363 -2.22 2.14 -0.89
N MET A 364 -1.27 2.90 -1.44
CA MET A 364 -0.80 4.18 -0.92
C MET A 364 -0.90 5.25 -2.00
N CYS A 365 -1.52 6.38 -1.67
CA CYS A 365 -1.73 7.47 -2.61
C CYS A 365 -0.55 8.46 -2.61
N TYR A 366 0.14 8.59 -3.75
CA TYR A 366 1.17 9.60 -3.98
C TYR A 366 0.73 10.52 -5.13
N LEU A 367 0.66 11.83 -4.88
CA LEU A 367 -0.03 12.78 -5.75
C LEU A 367 -1.48 12.32 -5.99
N ASN A 368 -1.81 11.98 -7.25
CA ASN A 368 -3.12 11.46 -7.67
C ASN A 368 -3.05 9.98 -8.07
N TYR A 369 -1.96 9.28 -7.72
CA TYR A 369 -1.69 7.91 -8.14
C TYR A 369 -1.81 6.95 -6.95
N GLU A 370 -2.69 5.96 -7.08
CA GLU A 370 -2.84 4.86 -6.10
C GLU A 370 -1.84 3.75 -6.41
N HIS A 371 -0.81 3.63 -5.58
CA HIS A 371 0.20 2.57 -5.71
C HIS A 371 -0.24 1.34 -4.93
N PRO A 372 -0.20 0.11 -5.51
CA PRO A 372 -0.50 -1.11 -4.76
C PRO A 372 0.36 -1.24 -3.50
N TRP A 373 -0.25 -1.48 -2.35
CA TRP A 373 0.44 -1.59 -1.07
C TRP A 373 -0.34 -2.43 -0.08
N ASN A 374 0.30 -3.34 0.65
CA ASN A 374 -0.38 -4.18 1.63
C ASN A 374 0.56 -4.46 2.81
N ASP A 375 0.31 -3.84 3.97
CA ASP A 375 1.16 -4.00 5.16
C ASP A 375 1.33 -5.47 5.54
N GLN A 376 0.23 -6.24 5.58
CA GLN A 376 0.26 -7.65 5.97
C GLN A 376 1.11 -8.49 5.01
N GLU A 377 0.95 -8.28 3.71
CA GLU A 377 1.70 -9.02 2.69
C GLU A 377 3.18 -8.65 2.72
N PHE A 378 3.50 -7.36 2.84
CA PHE A 378 4.87 -6.87 2.94
C PHE A 378 5.59 -7.48 4.15
N ILE A 379 4.94 -7.51 5.32
CA ILE A 379 5.48 -8.15 6.54
C ILE A 379 5.72 -9.64 6.32
N LYS A 380 4.74 -10.37 5.75
CA LYS A 380 4.87 -11.81 5.47
C LYS A 380 6.02 -12.10 4.50
N ASN A 381 6.16 -11.32 3.44
CA ASN A 381 7.25 -11.44 2.47
C ASN A 381 8.62 -11.23 3.13
N LEU A 382 8.74 -10.25 4.04
CA LEU A 382 9.99 -10.02 4.77
C LEU A 382 10.32 -11.13 5.77
N LEU A 383 9.33 -11.61 6.53
CA LEU A 383 9.55 -12.65 7.54
C LEU A 383 9.91 -14.01 6.91
N SER A 384 9.40 -14.28 5.71
CA SER A 384 9.71 -15.48 4.91
C SER A 384 10.91 -15.30 3.95
N GLY A 385 11.57 -14.14 3.97
CA GLY A 385 12.59 -13.80 2.99
C GLY A 385 13.89 -14.62 3.07
N TYR A 386 14.72 -14.47 2.04
CA TYR A 386 15.91 -15.29 1.81
C TYR A 386 17.04 -14.97 2.79
N LYS A 387 17.33 -15.90 3.71
CA LYS A 387 18.43 -15.75 4.68
C LYS A 387 19.84 -15.78 4.07
N ASN A 388 20.03 -16.57 3.01
CA ASN A 388 21.34 -16.79 2.36
C ASN A 388 21.58 -15.89 1.14
N LEU A 389 20.81 -14.81 1.01
CA LEU A 389 20.87 -13.86 -0.10
C LEU A 389 21.06 -12.44 0.43
N SER A 390 21.96 -11.69 -0.19
CA SER A 390 22.06 -10.24 -0.04
C SER A 390 21.85 -9.55 -1.38
N GLY A 391 21.22 -8.38 -1.39
CA GLY A 391 21.00 -7.57 -2.57
C GLY A 391 21.85 -6.30 -2.57
N ILE A 392 22.41 -5.96 -3.72
CA ILE A 392 23.13 -4.71 -4.00
C ILE A 392 22.29 -3.88 -4.96
N ILE A 393 22.01 -2.63 -4.60
CA ILE A 393 21.34 -1.67 -5.48
C ILE A 393 22.37 -0.67 -5.97
N LEU A 394 22.63 -0.62 -7.28
CA LEU A 394 23.56 0.33 -7.88
C LEU A 394 22.88 1.69 -8.02
N ALA A 395 23.32 2.67 -7.23
CA ALA A 395 22.68 3.98 -7.08
C ALA A 395 23.68 5.14 -7.02
N ALA A 396 24.89 4.94 -7.55
CA ALA A 396 25.99 5.91 -7.45
C ALA A 396 26.04 6.92 -8.60
N GLY A 397 25.34 6.64 -9.70
CA GLY A 397 25.41 7.40 -10.95
C GLY A 397 24.80 8.81 -10.89
N LYS A 398 25.45 9.77 -11.56
CA LYS A 398 24.91 11.11 -11.80
C LYS A 398 23.74 11.08 -12.80
N GLY A 399 23.88 10.32 -13.89
CA GLY A 399 22.95 10.34 -15.02
C GLY A 399 23.13 11.59 -15.88
N THR A 400 24.29 11.78 -16.48
CA THR A 400 24.63 13.00 -17.26
C THR A 400 23.64 13.30 -18.38
N ARG A 401 23.04 12.26 -18.99
CA ARG A 401 22.03 12.36 -20.04
C ARG A 401 20.66 12.86 -19.56
N MET A 402 20.40 12.87 -18.25
CA MET A 402 19.14 13.37 -17.66
C MET A 402 19.02 14.90 -17.68
N LYS A 403 20.07 15.64 -18.04
CA LYS A 403 20.11 17.11 -18.02
C LYS A 403 19.63 17.70 -16.67
N SER A 404 19.89 16.98 -15.57
CA SER A 404 19.43 17.30 -14.21
C SER A 404 20.59 17.26 -13.21
N ASN A 405 20.48 18.08 -12.15
CA ASN A 405 21.43 18.14 -11.05
C ASN A 405 21.07 17.15 -9.91
N LEU A 406 20.00 16.38 -10.07
CA LEU A 406 19.60 15.31 -9.15
C LEU A 406 20.32 14.00 -9.52
N PRO A 407 20.69 13.16 -8.54
CA PRO A 407 21.04 11.77 -8.83
C PRO A 407 19.95 11.08 -9.65
N LYS A 408 20.35 10.33 -10.68
CA LYS A 408 19.43 9.66 -11.61
C LYS A 408 18.32 8.90 -10.87
N VAL A 409 18.71 8.04 -9.93
CA VAL A 409 17.81 7.14 -9.16
C VAL A 409 16.73 7.82 -8.30
N ILE A 410 16.80 9.15 -8.06
CA ILE A 410 15.77 9.86 -7.29
C ILE A 410 14.81 10.70 -8.13
N HIS A 411 14.89 10.62 -9.46
CA HIS A 411 13.84 11.16 -10.32
C HIS A 411 12.53 10.42 -10.05
N ILE A 412 11.42 11.13 -10.27
CA ILE A 412 10.09 10.72 -9.86
C ILE A 412 9.35 10.12 -11.05
N ILE A 413 8.64 9.02 -10.79
CA ILE A 413 7.66 8.41 -11.68
C ILE A 413 6.38 8.28 -10.84
N CYS A 414 5.26 8.88 -11.28
CA CYS A 414 3.97 8.80 -10.58
C CYS A 414 4.05 9.11 -9.08
N GLY A 415 4.81 10.15 -8.70
CA GLY A 415 4.93 10.62 -7.31
C GLY A 415 5.97 9.92 -6.43
N ARG A 416 6.60 8.83 -6.89
CA ARG A 416 7.65 8.09 -6.15
C ARG A 416 8.99 8.10 -6.88
N SER A 417 10.11 8.03 -6.14
CA SER A 417 11.44 7.93 -6.75
C SER A 417 11.70 6.55 -7.34
N MET A 418 12.46 6.46 -8.45
CA MET A 418 12.82 5.18 -9.08
C MET A 418 13.40 4.17 -8.09
N ILE A 419 14.35 4.60 -7.23
CA ILE A 419 14.93 3.72 -6.20
C ILE A 419 13.91 3.20 -5.18
N SER A 420 12.83 3.93 -4.92
CA SER A 420 11.78 3.50 -3.98
C SER A 420 11.04 2.27 -4.54
N TYR A 421 10.76 2.24 -5.85
CA TYR A 421 10.17 1.07 -6.51
C TYR A 421 11.09 -0.14 -6.46
N SER A 422 12.40 0.06 -6.71
CA SER A 422 13.39 -1.02 -6.65
C SER A 422 13.47 -1.62 -5.25
N LEU A 423 13.56 -0.78 -4.21
CA LEU A 423 13.58 -1.21 -2.81
C LEU A 423 12.32 -2.01 -2.48
N GLU A 424 11.14 -1.46 -2.74
CA GLU A 424 9.87 -2.12 -2.44
C GLU A 424 9.73 -3.46 -3.16
N SER A 425 10.11 -3.53 -4.44
CA SER A 425 10.02 -4.75 -5.24
C SER A 425 10.96 -5.84 -4.71
N LEU A 426 12.19 -5.48 -4.33
CA LEU A 426 13.15 -6.42 -3.72
C LEU A 426 12.67 -6.91 -2.35
N ARG A 427 12.12 -6.01 -1.52
CA ARG A 427 11.57 -6.36 -0.20
C ARG A 427 10.38 -7.31 -0.33
N ASN A 428 9.44 -7.01 -1.22
CA ASN A 428 8.31 -7.89 -1.54
C ASN A 428 8.73 -9.21 -2.19
N ALA A 429 9.87 -9.23 -2.89
CA ALA A 429 10.48 -10.45 -3.39
C ALA A 429 11.10 -11.31 -2.26
N GLY A 430 11.24 -10.78 -1.04
CA GLY A 430 11.84 -11.46 0.11
C GLY A 430 13.34 -11.19 0.27
N VAL A 431 13.90 -10.15 -0.36
CA VAL A 431 15.31 -9.77 -0.17
C VAL A 431 15.44 -8.88 1.08
N ILE A 432 15.87 -9.49 2.19
CA ILE A 432 15.91 -8.84 3.52
C ILE A 432 17.19 -8.04 3.72
N ASN A 433 18.32 -8.46 3.14
CA ASN A 433 19.60 -7.80 3.33
C ASN A 433 19.96 -6.98 2.10
N LEU A 434 19.61 -5.69 2.11
CA LEU A 434 19.85 -4.78 0.99
C LEU A 434 20.93 -3.75 1.33
N LEU A 435 21.87 -3.57 0.40
CA LEU A 435 22.96 -2.61 0.50
C LEU A 435 22.99 -1.70 -0.75
N PRO A 436 22.40 -0.50 -0.69
CA PRO A 436 22.55 0.49 -1.75
C PRO A 436 23.98 0.99 -1.86
N VAL A 437 24.50 1.11 -3.09
CA VAL A 437 25.79 1.74 -3.38
C VAL A 437 25.53 3.14 -3.90
N VAL A 438 25.81 4.15 -3.09
CA VAL A 438 25.54 5.56 -3.38
C VAL A 438 26.83 6.33 -3.70
N GLY A 439 26.72 7.44 -4.42
CA GLY A 439 27.87 8.20 -4.89
C GLY A 439 27.52 9.67 -5.06
N TYR A 440 27.24 10.08 -6.30
CA TYR A 440 26.89 11.45 -6.64
C TYR A 440 25.74 11.98 -5.77
N LYS A 441 25.96 13.12 -5.08
CA LYS A 441 25.02 13.73 -4.11
C LYS A 441 24.29 12.72 -3.21
N ARG A 442 25.03 11.73 -2.68
CA ARG A 442 24.49 10.65 -1.82
C ARG A 442 23.54 11.09 -0.71
N HIS A 443 23.72 12.29 -0.14
CA HIS A 443 22.85 12.81 0.91
C HIS A 443 21.39 12.98 0.44
N LEU A 444 21.15 13.24 -0.86
CA LEU A 444 19.80 13.32 -1.43
C LEU A 444 19.19 11.92 -1.60
N VAL A 445 19.99 10.94 -2.05
CA VAL A 445 19.56 9.53 -2.16
C VAL A 445 19.20 8.97 -0.78
N LEU A 446 20.09 9.13 0.20
CA LEU A 446 19.88 8.69 1.58
C LEU A 446 18.71 9.41 2.26
N ARG A 447 18.39 10.64 1.86
CA ARG A 447 17.19 11.35 2.36
C ARG A 447 15.90 10.69 1.86
N LYS A 448 15.91 10.11 0.66
CA LYS A 448 14.75 9.42 0.06
C LYS A 448 14.53 8.05 0.67
N ILE A 449 15.58 7.23 0.76
CA ILE A 449 15.45 5.82 1.17
C ILE A 449 15.51 5.63 2.69
N SER A 450 16.47 6.28 3.37
CA SER A 450 16.73 6.33 4.82
C SER A 450 18.24 6.34 5.07
N ARG A 451 18.69 7.01 6.14
CA ARG A 451 20.07 6.91 6.64
C ARG A 451 20.30 5.69 7.55
N ASN A 452 19.23 5.00 7.93
CA ASN A 452 19.26 3.83 8.82
C ASN A 452 19.35 2.50 8.06
N ILE A 453 19.43 2.55 6.73
CA ILE A 453 19.76 1.40 5.90
C ILE A 453 21.28 1.42 5.71
N ASP A 454 21.93 0.27 5.85
CA ASP A 454 23.35 0.15 5.54
C ASP A 454 23.59 0.48 4.07
N TYR A 455 24.64 1.24 3.78
CA TYR A 455 24.99 1.64 2.42
C TYR A 455 26.50 1.61 2.20
N ALA A 456 26.90 1.44 0.95
CA ALA A 456 28.28 1.62 0.51
C ALA A 456 28.44 2.94 -0.25
N VAL A 457 29.62 3.55 -0.20
CA VAL A 457 29.90 4.82 -0.88
C VAL A 457 30.94 4.62 -1.97
N GLN A 458 30.53 4.78 -3.22
CA GLN A 458 31.45 4.90 -4.35
C GLN A 458 31.81 6.38 -4.53
N LYS A 459 33.01 6.77 -4.05
CA LYS A 459 33.47 8.17 -4.08
C LYS A 459 33.72 8.67 -5.52
N LYS A 460 34.30 7.84 -6.38
CA LYS A 460 34.58 8.12 -7.79
C LYS A 460 33.85 7.08 -8.65
N THR A 461 32.99 7.53 -9.55
CA THR A 461 32.25 6.66 -10.47
C THR A 461 33.23 6.02 -11.45
N SER A 462 33.63 4.79 -11.16
CA SER A 462 34.65 4.04 -11.92
C SER A 462 34.07 2.78 -12.59
N GLY A 463 32.74 2.71 -12.73
CA GLY A 463 32.01 1.58 -13.30
C GLY A 463 31.24 0.73 -12.28
N THR A 464 30.39 -0.16 -12.80
CA THR A 464 29.50 -1.04 -12.03
C THR A 464 30.26 -2.13 -11.29
N GLY A 465 31.33 -2.68 -11.88
CA GLY A 465 32.19 -3.68 -11.22
C GLY A 465 32.87 -3.13 -9.97
N ASP A 466 33.33 -1.87 -10.01
CA ASP A 466 33.91 -1.21 -8.84
C ASP A 466 32.87 -0.96 -7.73
N ALA A 467 31.64 -0.58 -8.10
CA ALA A 467 30.55 -0.37 -7.14
C ALA A 467 30.25 -1.67 -6.37
N VAL A 468 30.18 -2.80 -7.07
CA VAL A 468 29.98 -4.13 -6.47
C VAL A 468 31.16 -4.52 -5.59
N ARG A 469 32.40 -4.29 -6.05
CA ARG A 469 33.61 -4.55 -5.24
C ARG A 469 33.60 -3.78 -3.91
N ILE A 470 33.15 -2.52 -3.91
CA ILE A 470 33.02 -1.71 -2.69
C ILE A 470 31.92 -2.28 -1.78
N ALA A 471 30.78 -2.67 -2.33
CA ALA A 471 29.68 -3.29 -1.59
C ALA A 471 30.12 -4.59 -0.89
N LEU A 472 30.85 -5.46 -1.57
CA LEU A 472 31.32 -6.74 -1.03
C LEU A 472 32.22 -6.60 0.20
N ARG A 473 32.86 -5.44 0.43
CA ARG A 473 33.62 -5.18 1.66
C ARG A 473 32.74 -5.04 2.89
N LYS A 474 31.45 -4.72 2.72
CA LYS A 474 30.45 -4.57 3.79
C LYS A 474 29.52 -5.77 3.93
N ILE A 475 29.35 -6.56 2.88
CA ILE A 475 28.48 -7.73 2.90
C ILE A 475 29.19 -8.90 3.59
N SER A 476 28.49 -9.60 4.49
CA SER A 476 29.02 -10.79 5.16
C SER A 476 29.40 -11.89 4.16
N PRO A 477 30.55 -12.58 4.33
CA PRO A 477 30.91 -13.73 3.52
C PRO A 477 29.96 -14.93 3.68
N ASP A 478 29.10 -14.96 4.71
CA ASP A 478 28.21 -16.09 5.01
C ASP A 478 27.02 -16.21 4.03
N TYR A 479 26.68 -15.14 3.32
CA TYR A 479 25.66 -15.22 2.27
C TYR A 479 26.13 -16.15 1.15
N LYS A 480 25.23 -16.96 0.59
CA LYS A 480 25.58 -17.85 -0.53
C LYS A 480 25.55 -17.11 -1.86
N ASN A 481 24.58 -16.21 -2.00
CA ASN A 481 24.29 -15.54 -3.26
C ASN A 481 24.18 -14.03 -3.06
N ILE A 482 24.54 -13.28 -4.11
CA ILE A 482 24.43 -11.81 -4.19
C ILE A 482 23.58 -11.44 -5.38
N LEU A 483 22.41 -10.85 -5.13
CA LEU A 483 21.59 -10.21 -6.16
C LEU A 483 22.11 -8.80 -6.41
N ILE A 484 22.20 -8.38 -7.67
CA ILE A 484 22.67 -7.05 -8.06
C ILE A 484 21.67 -6.46 -9.05
N ILE A 485 21.25 -5.22 -8.82
CA ILE A 485 20.26 -4.55 -9.65
C ILE A 485 20.56 -3.05 -9.77
N ASN A 486 20.29 -2.49 -10.94
CA ASN A 486 20.35 -1.05 -11.20
C ASN A 486 19.20 -0.33 -10.50
N GLY A 487 19.45 0.77 -9.78
CA GLY A 487 18.42 1.50 -9.01
C GLY A 487 17.54 2.47 -9.82
N ASP A 488 17.79 2.60 -11.11
CA ASP A 488 17.15 3.53 -12.05
C ASP A 488 16.25 2.80 -13.07
N ASP A 489 16.70 1.70 -13.65
CA ASP A 489 15.97 1.02 -14.73
C ASP A 489 15.04 -0.12 -14.23
N SER A 490 14.95 -0.31 -12.91
CA SER A 490 14.27 -1.45 -12.26
C SER A 490 12.91 -1.12 -11.66
N ALA A 491 12.38 0.08 -11.90
CA ALA A 491 11.13 0.53 -11.29
C ALA A 491 9.89 -0.32 -11.67
N PHE A 492 10.00 -1.13 -12.72
CA PHE A 492 8.89 -1.93 -13.26
C PHE A 492 8.92 -3.41 -12.88
N TYR A 493 9.98 -3.92 -12.23
CA TYR A 493 10.01 -5.33 -11.88
C TYR A 493 8.86 -5.72 -10.94
N GLY A 494 8.13 -6.78 -11.30
CA GLY A 494 7.23 -7.42 -10.37
C GLY A 494 8.02 -8.21 -9.30
N PRO A 495 7.53 -8.27 -8.05
CA PRO A 495 8.13 -9.14 -7.02
C PRO A 495 8.24 -10.61 -7.46
N ASN A 496 7.28 -11.11 -8.24
CA ASN A 496 7.27 -12.48 -8.76
C ASN A 496 8.39 -12.72 -9.78
N THR A 497 8.68 -11.75 -10.65
CA THR A 497 9.81 -11.86 -11.59
C THR A 497 11.12 -11.96 -10.83
N ILE A 498 11.34 -11.13 -9.82
CA ILE A 498 12.56 -11.22 -8.99
C ILE A 498 12.64 -12.60 -8.30
N LYS A 499 11.53 -13.10 -7.74
CA LYS A 499 11.46 -14.45 -7.14
C LYS A 499 11.82 -15.55 -8.16
N ASN A 500 11.35 -15.44 -9.41
CA ASN A 500 11.63 -16.41 -10.47
C ASN A 500 13.10 -16.39 -10.90
N VAL A 501 13.73 -15.21 -10.95
CA VAL A 501 15.18 -15.12 -11.23
C VAL A 501 15.99 -15.75 -10.10
N ILE A 502 15.62 -15.48 -8.84
CA ILE A 502 16.24 -16.12 -7.66
C ILE A 502 16.10 -17.65 -7.73
N LYS A 503 14.89 -18.13 -8.02
CA LYS A 503 14.61 -19.57 -8.17
C LYS A 503 15.48 -20.19 -9.27
N THR A 504 15.52 -19.56 -10.45
CA THR A 504 16.34 -19.99 -11.59
C THR A 504 17.80 -20.13 -11.21
N HIS A 505 18.35 -19.15 -10.49
CA HIS A 505 19.74 -19.18 -10.04
C HIS A 505 20.03 -20.36 -9.11
N ILE A 506 19.17 -20.53 -8.10
CA ILE A 506 19.33 -21.55 -7.05
C ILE A 506 19.16 -22.95 -7.62
N ASP A 507 18.07 -23.21 -8.34
CA ASP A 507 17.77 -24.53 -8.92
C ASP A 507 18.88 -24.99 -9.85
N ASN A 508 19.36 -24.07 -10.69
CA ASN A 508 20.41 -24.39 -11.64
C ASN A 508 21.80 -24.46 -11.00
N LYS A 509 21.97 -24.07 -9.73
CA LYS A 509 23.29 -23.96 -9.06
C LYS A 509 24.27 -23.13 -9.88
N SER A 510 23.80 -21.99 -10.38
CA SER A 510 24.57 -21.18 -11.33
C SER A 510 25.66 -20.39 -10.62
N ALA A 511 26.81 -20.19 -11.26
CA ALA A 511 27.78 -19.20 -10.80
C ALA A 511 27.23 -17.78 -11.02
N ILE A 512 26.56 -17.57 -12.15
CA ILE A 512 25.90 -16.31 -12.52
C ILE A 512 24.54 -16.63 -13.12
N THR A 513 23.53 -15.86 -12.75
CA THR A 513 22.28 -15.73 -13.50
C THR A 513 22.08 -14.27 -13.85
N PHE A 514 21.71 -13.97 -15.07
CA PHE A 514 21.35 -12.62 -15.48
C PHE A 514 20.04 -12.63 -16.26
N VAL A 515 19.41 -11.47 -16.36
CA VAL A 515 18.16 -11.32 -17.09
C VAL A 515 18.41 -10.67 -18.45
N SER A 516 17.78 -11.24 -19.47
CA SER A 516 17.83 -10.74 -20.85
C SER A 516 16.43 -10.53 -21.40
N LEU A 517 16.30 -9.62 -22.35
CA LEU A 517 15.05 -9.37 -23.07
C LEU A 517 15.32 -8.93 -24.51
N ILE A 518 14.31 -9.04 -25.36
CA ILE A 518 14.37 -8.51 -26.72
C ILE A 518 13.86 -7.07 -26.71
N GLN A 519 14.63 -6.15 -27.28
CA GLN A 519 14.26 -4.75 -27.46
C GLN A 519 14.28 -4.40 -28.94
N ASP A 520 13.24 -3.71 -29.40
CA ASP A 520 13.20 -3.23 -30.78
C ASP A 520 14.22 -2.11 -31.02
N ASN A 521 14.41 -1.24 -30.03
CA ASN A 521 15.47 -0.25 -30.01
C ASN A 521 16.46 -0.56 -28.88
N PRO A 522 17.57 -1.28 -29.15
CA PRO A 522 18.52 -1.67 -28.12
C PRO A 522 19.54 -0.56 -27.78
N THR A 523 19.43 0.63 -28.36
CA THR A 523 20.41 1.72 -28.22
C THR A 523 20.69 2.05 -26.75
N GLY A 524 21.97 2.00 -26.36
CA GLY A 524 22.42 2.36 -25.03
C GLY A 524 22.45 1.19 -24.03
N LEU A 525 22.12 -0.02 -24.47
CA LEU A 525 22.06 -1.23 -23.62
C LEU A 525 23.21 -2.20 -23.91
N GLY A 526 23.49 -3.13 -22.99
CA GLY A 526 24.48 -4.19 -23.24
C GLY A 526 23.90 -5.27 -24.16
N ARG A 527 24.64 -5.71 -25.19
CA ARG A 527 24.21 -6.74 -26.15
C ARG A 527 24.61 -8.13 -25.69
N VAL A 528 23.69 -9.09 -25.77
CA VAL A 528 23.94 -10.49 -25.44
C VAL A 528 24.54 -11.19 -26.66
N LEU A 529 25.81 -11.55 -26.57
CA LEU A 529 26.53 -12.23 -27.65
C LEU A 529 26.39 -13.74 -27.53
N ARG A 530 26.17 -14.38 -28.68
CA ARG A 530 26.06 -15.84 -28.80
C ARG A 530 26.98 -16.37 -29.88
N ASP A 531 27.43 -17.61 -29.72
CA ASP A 531 28.22 -18.30 -30.73
C ASP A 531 27.34 -18.88 -31.85
N SER A 532 27.97 -19.53 -32.83
CA SER A 532 27.28 -20.19 -33.94
C SER A 532 26.37 -21.35 -33.53
N LYS A 533 26.50 -21.86 -32.29
CA LYS A 533 25.63 -22.89 -31.70
C LYS A 533 24.58 -22.28 -30.76
N ASN A 534 24.38 -20.96 -30.85
CA ASN A 534 23.44 -20.18 -30.05
C ASN A 534 23.74 -20.21 -28.53
N GLN A 535 24.96 -20.59 -28.14
CA GLN A 535 25.42 -20.59 -26.75
C GLN A 535 25.87 -19.20 -26.33
N PHE A 536 25.62 -18.85 -25.07
CA PHE A 536 26.01 -17.54 -24.53
C PHE A 536 27.53 -17.39 -24.45
N MET A 537 28.05 -16.26 -24.93
CA MET A 537 29.48 -15.94 -24.92
C MET A 537 29.84 -14.82 -23.95
N ALA A 538 29.17 -13.67 -24.07
CA ALA A 538 29.48 -12.46 -23.33
C ALA A 538 28.34 -11.45 -23.40
N ILE A 539 28.44 -10.38 -22.60
CA ILE A 539 27.69 -9.15 -22.83
C ILE A 539 28.70 -8.07 -23.23
N VAL A 540 28.41 -7.31 -24.28
CA VAL A 540 29.20 -6.14 -24.68
C VAL A 540 28.40 -4.86 -24.47
N GLU A 541 28.98 -3.88 -23.79
CA GLU A 541 28.33 -2.58 -23.55
C GLU A 541 28.23 -1.77 -24.85
N GLU A 542 27.18 -0.96 -25.02
CA GLU A 542 26.94 -0.16 -26.24
C GLU A 542 28.18 0.62 -26.73
N LYS A 543 28.92 1.22 -25.79
CA LYS A 543 30.11 2.03 -26.09
C LYS A 543 31.25 1.21 -26.69
N ASP A 544 31.31 -0.07 -26.34
CA ASP A 544 32.38 -0.99 -26.71
C ASP A 544 31.95 -1.94 -27.83
N ALA A 545 30.68 -1.92 -28.22
CA ALA A 545 30.11 -2.74 -29.29
C ALA A 545 30.47 -2.19 -30.68
N SER A 546 30.81 -3.11 -31.59
CA SER A 546 30.96 -2.86 -33.03
C SER A 546 29.62 -2.50 -33.70
N SER A 547 29.67 -2.03 -34.95
CA SER A 547 28.48 -1.69 -35.74
C SER A 547 27.53 -2.87 -35.92
N ASP A 548 28.05 -4.10 -36.03
CA ASP A 548 27.22 -5.29 -36.18
C ASP A 548 26.67 -5.79 -34.85
N GLU A 549 27.47 -5.76 -33.79
CA GLU A 549 26.99 -6.11 -32.45
C GLU A 549 25.85 -5.18 -32.00
N ARG A 550 25.91 -3.89 -32.33
CA ARG A 550 24.85 -2.91 -32.00
C ARG A 550 23.49 -3.26 -32.60
N LYS A 551 23.43 -4.06 -33.67
CA LYS A 551 22.18 -4.53 -34.30
C LYS A 551 21.49 -5.65 -33.52
N ILE A 552 22.20 -6.30 -32.58
CA ILE A 552 21.63 -7.38 -31.76
C ILE A 552 20.50 -6.82 -30.90
N LYS A 553 19.33 -7.46 -30.97
CA LYS A 553 18.13 -7.05 -30.21
C LYS A 553 18.03 -7.68 -28.82
N GLU A 554 18.72 -8.79 -28.56
CA GLU A 554 18.79 -9.39 -27.22
C GLU A 554 19.73 -8.56 -26.35
N VAL A 555 19.18 -7.94 -25.31
CA VAL A 555 19.90 -7.02 -24.43
C VAL A 555 19.88 -7.50 -22.99
N ASN A 556 20.85 -6.99 -22.23
CA ASN A 556 20.96 -7.13 -20.80
C ASN A 556 20.23 -6.00 -20.07
N ASP A 557 19.49 -6.34 -19.03
CA ASP A 557 18.64 -5.38 -18.29
C ASP A 557 19.23 -4.89 -16.97
N GLY A 558 20.38 -5.45 -16.56
CA GLY A 558 21.10 -5.06 -15.36
C GLY A 558 20.67 -5.76 -14.07
N LEU A 559 19.88 -6.84 -14.13
CA LEU A 559 19.60 -7.71 -12.98
C LEU A 559 20.46 -8.98 -13.04
N TYR A 560 21.18 -9.24 -11.96
CA TYR A 560 22.07 -10.39 -11.83
C TYR A 560 21.93 -11.07 -10.48
N ILE A 561 22.25 -12.36 -10.42
CA ILE A 561 22.51 -13.10 -9.19
C ILE A 561 23.81 -13.85 -9.36
N PHE A 562 24.72 -13.66 -8.40
CA PHE A 562 26.03 -14.29 -8.38
C PHE A 562 26.16 -15.22 -7.18
N ASN A 563 26.83 -16.35 -7.37
CA ASN A 563 27.41 -17.07 -6.25
C ASN A 563 28.48 -16.19 -5.57
N GLN A 564 28.35 -15.96 -4.26
CA GLN A 564 29.19 -15.01 -3.53
C GLN A 564 30.67 -15.40 -3.57
N THR A 565 31.00 -16.68 -3.31
CA THR A 565 32.37 -17.17 -3.29
C THR A 565 33.05 -16.95 -4.63
N TRP A 566 32.35 -17.32 -5.71
CA TRP A 566 32.84 -17.11 -7.06
C TRP A 566 33.02 -15.62 -7.39
N LEU A 567 32.04 -14.78 -7.03
CA LEU A 567 32.08 -13.34 -7.26
C LEU A 567 33.29 -12.69 -6.58
N ARG A 568 33.54 -13.00 -5.30
CA ARG A 568 34.67 -12.45 -4.54
C ARG A 568 36.03 -12.83 -5.14
N LYS A 569 36.17 -14.07 -5.61
CA LYS A 569 37.40 -14.57 -6.25
C LYS A 569 37.71 -13.88 -7.59
N ASN A 570 36.68 -13.39 -8.29
CA ASN A 570 36.82 -12.90 -9.66
C ASN A 570 36.60 -11.39 -9.83
N ILE A 571 35.94 -10.70 -8.90
CA ILE A 571 35.68 -9.25 -9.00
C ILE A 571 36.97 -8.42 -9.08
N SER A 572 38.06 -8.89 -8.47
CA SER A 572 39.39 -8.25 -8.53
C SER A 572 40.09 -8.41 -9.88
N LYS A 573 39.64 -9.34 -10.73
CA LYS A 573 40.21 -9.60 -12.05
C LYS A 573 39.66 -8.69 -13.15
N LEU A 574 38.64 -7.87 -12.82
CA LEU A 574 38.11 -6.89 -13.74
C LEU A 574 39.19 -5.86 -14.08
N ILE A 575 39.31 -5.58 -15.37
CA ILE A 575 40.16 -4.51 -15.91
C ILE A 575 39.27 -3.37 -16.41
N LYS A 576 39.85 -2.19 -16.61
CA LYS A 576 39.12 -1.07 -17.20
C LYS A 576 38.93 -1.30 -18.70
N SER A 577 37.76 -0.97 -19.21
CA SER A 577 37.52 -0.88 -20.66
C SER A 577 38.53 0.08 -21.29
N ALA A 578 39.02 -0.29 -22.48
CA ALA A 578 39.94 0.53 -23.24
C ALA A 578 39.29 1.85 -23.71
N ILE A 579 37.97 1.84 -23.92
CA ILE A 579 37.19 2.96 -24.46
C ILE A 579 36.62 3.81 -23.33
N SER A 580 35.80 3.22 -22.45
CA SER A 580 35.11 3.98 -21.41
C SER A 580 35.96 4.27 -20.18
N LYS A 581 37.06 3.51 -19.99
CA LYS A 581 37.90 3.50 -18.78
C LYS A 581 37.16 3.08 -17.50
N GLU A 582 36.00 2.45 -17.62
CA GLU A 582 35.18 1.93 -16.51
C GLU A 582 35.42 0.43 -16.28
N TYR A 583 35.22 -0.04 -15.04
CA TYR A 583 35.14 -1.48 -14.72
C TYR A 583 33.72 -1.97 -14.94
N TYR A 584 33.51 -2.81 -15.95
CA TYR A 584 32.18 -3.37 -16.24
C TYR A 584 31.90 -4.64 -15.46
N LEU A 585 30.74 -4.70 -14.80
CA LEU A 585 30.27 -5.91 -14.14
C LEU A 585 30.01 -7.04 -15.16
N THR A 586 29.61 -6.68 -16.38
CA THR A 586 29.30 -7.60 -17.48
C THR A 586 30.50 -8.43 -17.93
N ASP A 587 31.72 -7.93 -17.75
CA ASP A 587 32.95 -8.68 -18.02
C ASP A 587 33.10 -9.94 -17.15
N LEU A 588 32.44 -10.01 -15.98
CA LEU A 588 32.42 -11.23 -15.18
C LEU A 588 31.73 -12.39 -15.91
N LEU A 589 30.75 -12.12 -16.78
CA LEU A 589 30.08 -13.17 -17.54
C LEU A 589 31.04 -13.81 -18.54
N LYS A 590 31.86 -12.98 -19.22
CA LYS A 590 32.93 -13.46 -20.10
C LYS A 590 33.97 -14.29 -19.34
N ILE A 591 34.33 -13.87 -18.13
CA ILE A 591 35.24 -14.63 -17.25
C ILE A 591 34.62 -15.98 -16.85
N ALA A 592 33.34 -16.01 -16.51
CA ALA A 592 32.62 -17.23 -16.14
C ALA A 592 32.58 -18.24 -17.29
N VAL A 593 32.27 -17.79 -18.51
CA VAL A 593 32.28 -18.64 -19.72
C VAL A 593 33.67 -19.21 -19.97
N LYS A 594 34.74 -18.40 -19.89
CA LYS A 594 36.13 -18.87 -20.02
C LYS A 594 36.53 -19.90 -18.97
N GLN A 595 36.00 -19.77 -17.75
CA GLN A 595 36.22 -20.71 -16.64
C GLN A 595 35.26 -21.92 -16.66
N LYS A 596 34.47 -22.09 -17.73
CA LYS A 596 33.45 -23.15 -17.88
C LYS A 596 32.48 -23.19 -16.69
N GLN A 597 32.17 -22.04 -16.11
CA GLN A 597 31.21 -21.92 -15.03
C GLN A 597 29.79 -21.88 -15.59
N LYS A 598 28.82 -22.37 -14.81
CA LYS A 598 27.42 -22.37 -15.23
C LYS A 598 26.84 -20.96 -15.18
N VAL A 599 26.54 -20.41 -16.36
CA VAL A 599 25.82 -19.14 -16.54
C VAL A 599 24.39 -19.46 -16.99
N SER A 600 23.40 -19.06 -16.19
CA SER A 600 21.99 -19.17 -16.57
C SER A 600 21.47 -17.83 -17.09
N ILE A 601 20.56 -17.88 -18.06
CA ILE A 601 19.87 -16.72 -18.59
C ILE A 601 18.40 -16.86 -18.24
N TYR A 602 17.84 -15.88 -17.53
CA TYR A 602 16.39 -15.75 -17.38
C TYR A 602 15.90 -14.80 -18.46
N LYS A 603 15.16 -15.31 -19.45
CA LYS A 603 14.53 -14.45 -20.46
C LYS A 603 13.30 -13.81 -19.86
N LEU A 604 13.26 -12.48 -19.78
CA LEU A 604 12.13 -11.74 -19.23
C LEU A 604 10.89 -12.01 -20.11
N PRO A 605 9.83 -12.64 -19.57
CA PRO A 605 8.68 -13.04 -20.39
C PRO A 605 7.81 -11.85 -20.79
N ASP A 606 7.80 -10.79 -19.98
CA ASP A 606 7.04 -9.57 -20.21
C ASP A 606 7.99 -8.37 -20.18
N SER A 607 8.26 -7.78 -21.35
CA SER A 607 9.10 -6.59 -21.49
C SER A 607 8.46 -5.35 -20.83
N SER A 608 7.17 -5.38 -20.47
CA SER A 608 6.53 -4.33 -19.70
C SER A 608 7.12 -4.20 -18.28
N GLU A 609 7.77 -5.24 -17.76
CA GLU A 609 8.38 -5.23 -16.43
C GLU A 609 9.76 -4.58 -16.36
N TRP A 610 10.26 -4.01 -17.47
CA TRP A 610 11.53 -3.30 -17.50
C TRP A 610 11.49 -2.07 -18.41
N GLN A 611 12.26 -1.03 -18.09
CA GLN A 611 12.49 0.11 -18.99
C GLN A 611 13.80 0.81 -18.65
N GLY A 612 14.65 1.04 -19.65
CA GLY A 612 15.84 1.87 -19.51
C GLY A 612 15.46 3.35 -19.47
N ILE A 613 15.86 4.07 -18.42
CA ILE A 613 15.44 5.48 -18.20
C ILE A 613 16.68 6.35 -18.11
N ASN A 614 17.26 6.78 -19.24
CA ASN A 614 18.53 7.51 -19.28
C ASN A 614 18.41 8.99 -19.66
N THR A 615 17.27 9.41 -20.23
CA THR A 615 17.01 10.78 -20.69
C THR A 615 15.68 11.31 -20.12
N PRO A 616 15.42 12.63 -20.17
CA PRO A 616 14.12 13.19 -19.80
C PRO A 616 12.95 12.61 -20.60
N GLU A 617 13.16 12.33 -21.88
CA GLU A 617 12.14 11.75 -22.77
C GLU A 617 11.76 10.33 -22.30
N GLN A 618 12.76 9.50 -21.99
CA GLN A 618 12.53 8.16 -21.44
C GLN A 618 11.88 8.18 -20.05
N LEU A 619 12.15 9.22 -19.24
CA LEU A 619 11.46 9.40 -17.95
C LEU A 619 9.98 9.71 -18.14
N LEU A 620 9.63 10.52 -19.14
CA LEU A 620 8.23 10.81 -19.49
C LEU A 620 7.52 9.54 -20.00
N GLU A 621 8.17 8.76 -20.86
CA GLU A 621 7.66 7.46 -21.32
C GLU A 621 7.43 6.50 -20.14
N ALA A 622 8.36 6.47 -19.18
CA ALA A 622 8.24 5.65 -17.97
C ALA A 622 7.06 6.10 -17.09
N GLU A 623 6.83 7.41 -16.98
CA GLU A 623 5.64 7.94 -16.29
C GLU A 623 4.35 7.49 -16.98
N GLN A 624 4.25 7.63 -18.30
CA GLN A 624 3.08 7.16 -19.06
C GLN A 624 2.85 5.65 -18.91
N LYS A 625 3.92 4.86 -18.97
CA LYS A 625 3.88 3.40 -18.78
C LYS A 625 3.38 3.05 -17.37
N MET A 626 3.87 3.74 -16.35
CA MET A 626 3.46 3.50 -14.97
C MET A 626 2.00 3.93 -14.75
N ILE A 627 1.55 5.04 -15.31
CA ILE A 627 0.13 5.46 -15.26
C ILE A 627 -0.78 4.35 -15.79
N LYS A 628 -0.45 3.80 -16.96
CA LYS A 628 -1.21 2.69 -17.55
C LYS A 628 -1.26 1.49 -16.59
N ARG A 629 -0.11 1.09 -16.04
CA ARG A 629 -0.01 -0.04 -15.12
C ARG A 629 -0.78 0.16 -13.81
N LEU A 630 -0.82 1.38 -13.27
CA LEU A 630 -1.58 1.68 -12.06
C LEU A 630 -3.09 1.65 -12.33
N ASN A 631 -3.53 2.14 -13.49
CA ASN A 631 -4.94 2.11 -13.89
C ASN A 631 -5.46 0.70 -14.21
N GLU A 632 -4.59 -0.24 -14.63
CA GLU A 632 -4.95 -1.64 -14.88
C GLU A 632 -5.08 -2.49 -13.59
N LYS A 633 -4.50 -2.01 -12.48
CA LYS A 633 -4.49 -2.71 -11.18
C LYS A 633 -5.57 -2.24 -10.20
N ILE A 634 -6.29 -1.17 -10.55
CA ILE A 634 -7.48 -0.66 -9.86
C ILE A 634 -8.71 -1.30 -10.50
#